data_AF-A0A6A6JEU0-F1
#
_entry.id   AF-A0A6A6JEU0-F1
#
_cell.length_a   1.000
_cell.length_b   1.000
_cell.length_c   1.000
_cell.angle_alpha   90.00
_cell.angle_beta   90.00
_cell.angle_gamma   90.00
#
_symmetry.space_group_name_H-M   'P 1'
#
loop_
_entity.id
_entity.type
_entity.pdbx_description
1 polymer ?
#
loop_
_entity_poly.entity_id
_entity_poly.type
_entity_poly.pdbx_seq_one_letter_code
_entity_poly.pdbx_strand_id
1 'polypeptide(L)'
;MCIFGPFVSTYSFHLTEFLHSCQGLLSITKRDFWQLFRAAWDSTLTKTTILKAFEATGLAPFNLERILTWFQARQDEHPSSSSSSSSVLSASDWRKIETLLWEVVEDIYDSKAVKLSHTIHTIAAQKIILKHEVKQLCEALHNEKKCYKRGKALLLELPEDYNSGAIFWSPSKVQKAHDRQIEKDAEEKAVQLQKDEDSKWREELKLQKAALLEERRCERAAAKIEQAQACEQKALQAQELWKA
;
A
#
# COMPACT_ATOMS: atom_id res chain seq x y z
N MET A 1 -34.26 -15.54 -10.11
CA MET A 1 -33.77 -14.28 -9.51
C MET A 1 -32.60 -13.75 -10.33
N CYS A 2 -32.84 -12.88 -11.32
CA CYS A 2 -31.82 -12.55 -12.33
C CYS A 2 -30.85 -11.41 -11.94
N ILE A 3 -31.24 -10.53 -11.00
CA ILE A 3 -30.41 -9.40 -10.56
C ILE A 3 -29.88 -9.62 -9.15
N PHE A 4 -30.78 -9.85 -8.20
CA PHE A 4 -30.42 -9.87 -6.78
C PHE A 4 -29.58 -11.09 -6.37
N GLY A 5 -29.75 -12.23 -7.03
CA GLY A 5 -28.91 -13.41 -6.77
C GLY A 5 -27.43 -13.16 -7.09
N PRO A 6 -27.11 -12.78 -8.34
CA PRO A 6 -25.75 -12.38 -8.72
C PRO A 6 -25.21 -11.24 -7.87
N PHE A 7 -26.03 -10.22 -7.58
CA PHE A 7 -25.64 -9.09 -6.73
C PHE A 7 -25.19 -9.53 -5.34
N VAL A 8 -25.98 -10.37 -4.65
CA VAL A 8 -25.62 -10.91 -3.33
C VAL A 8 -24.31 -11.69 -3.41
N SER A 9 -24.15 -12.55 -4.42
CA SER A 9 -22.93 -13.32 -4.62
C SER A 9 -21.70 -12.42 -4.82
N THR A 10 -21.79 -11.42 -5.69
CA THR A 10 -20.68 -10.47 -5.93
C THR A 10 -20.37 -9.62 -4.71
N TYR A 11 -21.38 -9.19 -3.96
CA TYR A 11 -21.18 -8.43 -2.73
C TYR A 11 -20.50 -9.29 -1.65
N SER A 12 -20.92 -10.54 -1.48
CA SER A 12 -20.27 -11.52 -0.59
C SER A 12 -18.82 -11.79 -1.00
N PHE A 13 -18.53 -11.83 -2.32
CA PHE A 13 -17.16 -11.93 -2.82
C PHE A 13 -16.32 -10.72 -2.41
N HIS A 14 -16.79 -9.49 -2.66
CA HIS A 14 -16.10 -8.27 -2.27
C HIS A 14 -15.92 -8.13 -0.74
N LEU A 15 -16.89 -8.61 0.05
CA LEU A 15 -16.76 -8.67 1.50
C LEU A 15 -15.63 -9.61 1.93
N THR A 16 -15.57 -10.81 1.33
CA THR A 16 -14.52 -11.80 1.62
C THR A 16 -13.15 -11.26 1.21
N GLU A 17 -13.05 -10.64 0.04
CA GLU A 17 -11.84 -9.99 -0.45
C GLU A 17 -11.37 -8.89 0.53
N PHE A 18 -12.27 -8.03 1.01
CA PHE A 18 -11.95 -7.00 2.00
C PHE A 18 -11.44 -7.60 3.32
N LEU A 19 -12.10 -8.64 3.83
CA LEU A 19 -11.67 -9.34 5.06
C LEU A 19 -10.29 -9.97 4.89
N HIS A 20 -10.02 -10.56 3.73
CA HIS A 20 -8.72 -11.12 3.38
C HIS A 20 -7.66 -10.01 3.29
N SER A 21 -7.94 -8.93 2.57
CA SER A 21 -7.03 -7.76 2.47
C SER A 21 -6.69 -7.18 3.84
N CYS A 22 -7.64 -7.15 4.77
CA CYS A 22 -7.43 -6.60 6.11
C CYS A 22 -6.98 -7.63 7.15
N GLN A 23 -6.77 -8.89 6.78
CA GLN A 23 -6.46 -10.02 7.69
C GLN A 23 -7.44 -10.15 8.87
N GLY A 24 -8.66 -9.63 8.74
CA GLY A 24 -9.61 -9.54 9.87
C GLY A 24 -9.20 -8.59 11.01
N LEU A 25 -8.13 -7.79 10.84
CA LEU A 25 -7.67 -6.81 11.84
C LEU A 25 -8.61 -5.60 11.95
N LEU A 26 -9.37 -5.33 10.89
CA LEU A 26 -10.35 -4.25 10.84
C LEU A 26 -11.77 -4.81 10.78
N SER A 27 -12.64 -4.30 11.65
CA SER A 27 -14.07 -4.55 11.55
C SER A 27 -14.66 -3.77 10.37
N ILE A 28 -15.51 -4.42 9.59
CA ILE A 28 -16.30 -3.73 8.55
C ILE A 28 -17.19 -2.68 9.21
N THR A 29 -17.05 -1.43 8.77
CA THR A 29 -17.88 -0.33 9.26
C THR A 29 -18.87 0.14 8.19
N LYS A 30 -19.84 0.97 8.59
CA LYS A 30 -20.79 1.60 7.65
C LYS A 30 -20.10 2.43 6.56
N ARG A 31 -18.86 2.88 6.77
CA ARG A 31 -18.08 3.63 5.77
C ARG A 31 -17.63 2.74 4.60
N ASP A 32 -17.38 1.47 4.88
CA ASP A 32 -16.90 0.50 3.90
C ASP A 32 -18.07 -0.08 3.09
N PHE A 33 -19.25 -0.15 3.72
CA PHE A 33 -20.50 -0.58 3.08
C PHE A 33 -20.71 0.09 1.72
N TRP A 34 -20.62 1.42 1.63
CA TRP A 34 -20.91 2.09 0.36
C TRP A 34 -19.90 1.78 -0.75
N GLN A 35 -18.62 1.62 -0.40
CA GLN A 35 -17.59 1.29 -1.38
C GLN A 35 -17.80 -0.12 -1.94
N LEU A 36 -18.03 -1.10 -1.05
CA LEU A 36 -18.29 -2.49 -1.42
C LEU A 36 -19.64 -2.65 -2.15
N PHE A 37 -20.67 -1.97 -1.65
CA PHE A 37 -22.00 -1.95 -2.26
C PHE A 37 -21.94 -1.36 -3.65
N ARG A 38 -21.30 -0.20 -3.83
CA ARG A 38 -21.21 0.46 -5.14
C ARG A 38 -20.42 -0.39 -6.13
N ALA A 39 -19.33 -1.02 -5.73
CA ALA A 39 -18.57 -1.94 -6.60
C ALA A 39 -19.42 -3.15 -7.05
N ALA A 40 -20.15 -3.77 -6.13
CA ALA A 40 -21.07 -4.86 -6.45
C ALA A 40 -22.26 -4.38 -7.31
N TRP A 41 -22.76 -3.17 -7.06
CA TRP A 41 -23.86 -2.57 -7.78
C TRP A 41 -23.47 -2.29 -9.23
N ASP A 42 -22.34 -1.61 -9.45
CA ASP A 42 -21.87 -1.21 -10.78
C ASP A 42 -21.51 -2.43 -11.64
N SER A 43 -21.03 -3.52 -11.02
CA SER A 43 -20.72 -4.76 -11.74
C SER A 43 -21.96 -5.57 -12.12
N THR A 44 -23.00 -5.58 -11.30
CA THR A 44 -24.18 -6.43 -11.52
C THR A 44 -25.34 -5.73 -12.22
N LEU A 45 -25.58 -4.46 -11.91
CA LEU A 45 -26.68 -3.67 -12.45
C LEU A 45 -26.30 -2.96 -13.75
N THR A 46 -25.91 -3.79 -14.71
CA THR A 46 -25.71 -3.40 -16.08
C THR A 46 -27.03 -3.47 -16.86
N LYS A 47 -27.13 -2.68 -17.94
CA LYS A 47 -28.32 -2.63 -18.81
C LYS A 47 -28.75 -4.03 -19.28
N THR A 48 -27.80 -4.90 -19.56
CA THR A 48 -28.05 -6.29 -20.00
C THR A 48 -28.70 -7.12 -18.91
N THR A 49 -28.23 -7.06 -17.65
CA THR A 49 -28.82 -7.77 -16.52
C THR A 49 -30.22 -7.25 -16.21
N ILE A 50 -30.43 -5.93 -16.34
CA ILE A 50 -31.75 -5.31 -16.17
C ILE A 50 -32.73 -5.81 -17.23
N LEU A 51 -32.33 -5.80 -18.52
CA LEU A 51 -33.14 -6.33 -19.60
C LEU A 51 -33.46 -7.82 -19.40
N LYS A 52 -32.48 -8.65 -19.02
CA LYS A 52 -32.70 -10.07 -18.69
C LYS A 52 -33.67 -10.26 -17.52
N ALA A 53 -33.71 -9.35 -16.56
CA ALA A 53 -34.64 -9.44 -15.44
C ALA A 53 -36.07 -9.08 -15.85
N PHE A 54 -36.26 -8.03 -16.64
CA PHE A 54 -37.56 -7.71 -17.24
C PHE A 54 -38.02 -8.84 -18.15
N GLU A 55 -37.09 -9.34 -18.97
CA GLU A 55 -37.32 -10.51 -19.79
C GLU A 55 -37.82 -11.61 -18.89
N ALA A 56 -37.09 -12.02 -17.84
CA ALA A 56 -37.40 -13.09 -16.87
C ALA A 56 -38.74 -12.96 -16.12
N THR A 57 -39.22 -11.73 -15.89
CA THR A 57 -40.57 -11.51 -15.33
C THR A 57 -41.68 -11.69 -16.36
N GLY A 58 -41.36 -11.60 -17.65
CA GLY A 58 -42.35 -11.72 -18.74
C GLY A 58 -43.20 -10.46 -18.86
N LEU A 59 -42.77 -9.35 -18.25
CA LEU A 59 -43.41 -8.05 -18.39
C LEU A 59 -42.96 -7.36 -19.68
N ALA A 60 -41.67 -7.45 -20.01
CA ALA A 60 -41.09 -6.85 -21.21
C ALA A 60 -39.98 -7.75 -21.78
N PRO A 61 -40.20 -8.42 -22.93
CA PRO A 61 -41.45 -8.48 -23.69
C PRO A 61 -42.59 -9.18 -22.91
N PHE A 62 -43.84 -8.80 -23.18
CA PHE A 62 -45.01 -9.33 -22.47
C PHE A 62 -45.24 -10.81 -22.82
N ASN A 63 -44.98 -11.71 -21.87
CA ASN A 63 -45.14 -13.15 -22.01
C ASN A 63 -45.51 -13.78 -20.65
N LEU A 64 -46.79 -14.09 -20.47
CA LEU A 64 -47.35 -14.68 -19.24
C LEU A 64 -47.02 -16.16 -19.07
N GLU A 65 -46.75 -16.89 -20.16
CA GLU A 65 -46.50 -18.34 -20.09
C GLU A 65 -45.26 -18.67 -19.27
N ARG A 66 -44.28 -17.76 -19.21
CA ARG A 66 -43.07 -17.97 -18.40
C ARG A 66 -43.31 -17.87 -16.89
N ILE A 67 -44.38 -17.22 -16.45
CA ILE A 67 -44.79 -17.25 -15.04
C ILE A 67 -45.53 -18.58 -14.77
N LEU A 68 -46.31 -19.07 -15.73
CA LEU A 68 -47.04 -20.34 -15.62
C LEU A 68 -46.09 -21.54 -15.51
N THR A 69 -44.98 -21.54 -16.24
CA THR A 69 -43.96 -22.61 -16.15
C THR A 69 -43.29 -22.68 -14.78
N TRP A 70 -43.21 -21.58 -14.02
CA TRP A 70 -42.67 -21.58 -12.65
C TRP A 70 -43.54 -22.35 -11.65
N PHE A 71 -44.85 -22.44 -11.90
CA PHE A 71 -45.75 -23.24 -11.06
C PHE A 71 -45.63 -24.74 -11.38
N GLN A 72 -45.30 -25.10 -12.62
CA GLN A 72 -45.07 -26.48 -13.04
C GLN A 72 -43.68 -26.99 -12.62
N ALA A 73 -42.64 -26.16 -12.71
CA ALA A 73 -41.25 -26.55 -12.41
C ALA A 73 -40.94 -26.70 -10.90
N ARG A 74 -41.84 -26.29 -9.98
CA ARG A 74 -41.61 -26.41 -8.53
C ARG A 74 -41.63 -27.84 -7.99
N GLN A 75 -41.95 -28.84 -8.80
CA GLN A 75 -41.89 -30.24 -8.37
C GLN A 75 -40.52 -30.90 -8.56
N ASP A 76 -39.62 -30.35 -9.39
CA ASP A 76 -38.34 -30.99 -9.66
C ASP A 76 -37.17 -30.00 -9.61
N GLU A 77 -36.15 -30.42 -8.84
CA GLU A 77 -34.74 -30.04 -8.92
C GLU A 77 -34.15 -29.01 -7.94
N HIS A 78 -33.26 -29.59 -7.11
CA HIS A 78 -32.22 -29.00 -6.30
C HIS A 78 -30.99 -28.77 -7.20
N PRO A 79 -30.44 -27.55 -7.34
CA PRO A 79 -29.32 -27.34 -8.26
C PRO A 79 -28.01 -27.89 -7.69
N SER A 80 -27.36 -28.77 -8.46
CA SER A 80 -25.97 -29.18 -8.27
C SER A 80 -25.02 -28.02 -8.59
N SER A 81 -24.13 -27.76 -7.63
CA SER A 81 -23.08 -26.75 -7.71
C SER A 81 -22.10 -27.05 -8.85
N SER A 82 -22.10 -26.21 -9.87
CA SER A 82 -21.07 -26.19 -10.91
C SER A 82 -19.83 -25.47 -10.39
N SER A 83 -18.72 -26.20 -10.27
CA SER A 83 -17.41 -25.64 -9.90
C SER A 83 -16.89 -24.74 -11.02
N SER A 84 -16.75 -23.44 -10.74
CA SER A 84 -16.00 -22.52 -11.60
C SER A 84 -14.51 -22.63 -11.31
N SER A 85 -13.73 -23.08 -12.29
CA SER A 85 -12.26 -23.02 -12.26
C SER A 85 -11.81 -21.56 -12.42
N SER A 86 -11.27 -20.98 -11.34
CA SER A 86 -10.66 -19.66 -11.37
C SER A 86 -9.14 -19.74 -11.39
N SER A 87 -8.60 -19.02 -12.36
CA SER A 87 -7.37 -18.23 -12.34
C SER A 87 -6.03 -18.91 -12.69
N VAL A 88 -5.37 -18.21 -13.60
CA VAL A 88 -4.02 -18.41 -14.13
C VAL A 88 -3.01 -18.31 -13.00
N LEU A 89 -2.19 -19.35 -12.85
CA LEU A 89 -1.03 -19.37 -11.97
C LEU A 89 -0.01 -18.34 -12.47
N SER A 90 0.19 -17.26 -11.70
CA SER A 90 1.36 -16.41 -11.89
C SER A 90 2.59 -17.15 -11.39
N ALA A 91 3.32 -17.71 -12.35
CA ALA A 91 4.50 -18.52 -12.17
C ALA A 91 5.75 -17.69 -11.83
N SER A 92 5.71 -16.88 -10.76
CA SER A 92 6.88 -16.08 -10.39
C SER A 92 7.92 -16.92 -9.63
N ASP A 93 8.64 -17.69 -10.45
CA ASP A 93 10.09 -17.87 -10.45
C ASP A 93 10.72 -18.80 -9.40
N TRP A 94 10.02 -19.82 -8.90
CA TRP A 94 10.70 -21.01 -8.35
C TRP A 94 11.04 -22.03 -9.45
N ARG A 95 10.15 -22.19 -10.43
CA ARG A 95 10.36 -23.10 -11.58
C ARG A 95 11.61 -22.73 -12.38
N LYS A 96 11.89 -21.43 -12.52
CA LYS A 96 13.10 -20.93 -13.20
C LYS A 96 14.38 -21.18 -12.40
N ILE A 97 14.29 -21.09 -11.07
CA ILE A 97 15.42 -21.39 -10.18
C ILE A 97 15.67 -22.90 -10.16
N GLU A 98 14.62 -23.71 -10.19
CA GLU A 98 14.70 -25.17 -10.26
C GLU A 98 15.28 -25.64 -11.60
N THR A 99 14.88 -25.06 -12.73
CA THR A 99 15.50 -25.38 -14.02
C THR A 99 17.00 -25.07 -14.04
N LEU A 100 17.42 -23.94 -13.44
CA LEU A 100 18.84 -23.59 -13.31
C LEU A 100 19.59 -24.51 -12.34
N LEU A 101 18.94 -24.93 -11.25
CA LEU A 101 19.51 -25.88 -10.30
C LEU A 101 19.79 -27.23 -11.00
N TRP A 102 18.85 -27.72 -11.80
CA TRP A 102 19.03 -28.96 -12.56
C TRP A 102 20.00 -28.84 -13.74
N GLU A 103 20.25 -27.63 -14.24
CA GLU A 103 21.32 -27.39 -15.23
C GLU A 103 22.72 -27.45 -14.60
N VAL A 104 22.85 -27.07 -13.32
CA VAL A 104 24.12 -27.06 -12.58
C VAL A 104 24.41 -28.38 -11.85
N VAL A 105 23.37 -29.11 -11.45
CA VAL A 105 23.49 -30.38 -10.71
C VAL A 105 23.52 -31.55 -11.70
N GLU A 106 24.66 -32.24 -11.79
CA GLU A 106 24.84 -33.40 -12.67
C GLU A 106 24.04 -34.64 -12.21
N ASP A 107 23.85 -34.83 -10.89
CA ASP A 107 23.12 -35.97 -10.32
C ASP A 107 21.85 -35.54 -9.59
N ILE A 108 20.71 -35.92 -10.15
CA ILE A 108 19.38 -35.56 -9.69
C ILE A 108 19.07 -36.16 -8.30
N TYR A 109 19.75 -37.26 -7.95
CA TYR A 109 19.49 -38.02 -6.73
C TYR A 109 20.48 -37.72 -5.59
N ASP A 110 21.42 -36.79 -5.76
CA ASP A 110 22.30 -36.39 -4.66
C ASP A 110 21.46 -35.79 -3.51
N SER A 111 21.59 -36.35 -2.31
CA SER A 111 20.79 -35.91 -1.16
C SER A 111 21.03 -34.44 -0.80
N LYS A 112 22.20 -33.88 -1.14
CA LYS A 112 22.49 -32.46 -0.96
C LYS A 112 21.72 -31.59 -1.94
N ALA A 113 21.62 -32.01 -3.21
CA ALA A 113 20.85 -31.31 -4.23
C ALA A 113 19.34 -31.33 -3.92
N VAL A 114 18.81 -32.47 -3.47
CA VAL A 114 17.41 -32.59 -3.04
C VAL A 114 17.12 -31.70 -1.83
N LYS A 115 18.02 -31.67 -0.83
CA LYS A 115 17.90 -30.76 0.33
C LYS A 115 17.91 -29.29 -0.11
N LEU A 116 18.77 -28.93 -1.05
CA LEU A 116 18.86 -27.57 -1.58
C LEU A 116 17.60 -27.18 -2.37
N SER A 117 17.07 -28.07 -3.19
CA SER A 117 15.80 -27.86 -3.89
C SER A 117 14.64 -27.64 -2.89
N HIS A 118 14.55 -28.49 -1.87
CA HIS A 118 13.54 -28.35 -0.82
C HIS A 118 13.64 -27.04 -0.04
N THR A 119 14.86 -26.60 0.32
CA THR A 119 15.05 -25.31 1.01
C THR A 119 14.69 -24.15 0.10
N ILE A 120 15.03 -24.21 -1.19
CA ILE A 120 14.62 -23.20 -2.18
C ILE A 120 13.10 -23.12 -2.29
N HIS A 121 12.39 -24.25 -2.40
CA HIS A 121 10.92 -24.26 -2.43
C HIS A 121 10.33 -23.67 -1.15
N THR A 122 10.87 -24.05 0.01
CA THR A 122 10.41 -23.57 1.31
C THR A 122 10.59 -22.05 1.41
N ILE A 123 11.77 -21.53 1.06
CA ILE A 123 12.08 -20.10 1.07
C ILE A 123 11.21 -19.36 0.05
N ALA A 124 10.97 -19.92 -1.14
CA ALA A 124 10.12 -19.30 -2.15
C ALA A 124 8.66 -19.20 -1.68
N ALA A 125 8.12 -20.27 -1.10
CA ALA A 125 6.79 -20.28 -0.51
C ALA A 125 6.67 -19.26 0.63
N GLN A 126 7.62 -19.26 1.57
CA GLN A 126 7.69 -18.29 2.66
C GLN A 126 7.75 -16.85 2.13
N LYS A 127 8.56 -16.59 1.10
CA LYS A 127 8.67 -15.26 0.48
C LYS A 127 7.35 -14.80 -0.16
N ILE A 128 6.61 -15.71 -0.80
CA ILE A 128 5.29 -15.38 -1.38
C ILE A 128 4.30 -15.04 -0.26
N ILE A 129 4.25 -15.85 0.80
CA ILE A 129 3.39 -15.63 1.96
C ILE A 129 3.72 -14.27 2.60
N LEU A 130 5.00 -14.01 2.91
CA LEU A 130 5.45 -12.75 3.50
C LEU A 130 5.13 -11.54 2.62
N LYS A 131 5.30 -11.64 1.29
CA LYS A 131 4.94 -10.55 0.37
C LYS A 131 3.45 -10.25 0.42
N HIS A 132 2.61 -11.29 0.45
CA HIS A 132 1.17 -11.13 0.54
C HIS A 132 0.76 -10.53 1.89
N GLU A 133 1.35 -10.99 2.98
CA GLU A 133 1.12 -10.46 4.33
C GLU A 133 1.51 -8.98 4.43
N VAL A 134 2.70 -8.60 3.95
CA VAL A 134 3.14 -7.19 3.94
C VAL A 134 2.17 -6.33 3.15
N LYS A 135 1.73 -6.79 1.97
CA LYS A 135 0.75 -6.07 1.15
C LYS A 135 -0.58 -5.87 1.91
N GLN A 136 -1.11 -6.93 2.52
CA GLN A 136 -2.34 -6.89 3.30
C GLN A 136 -2.22 -5.97 4.52
N LEU A 137 -1.10 -6.03 5.26
CA LEU A 137 -0.84 -5.14 6.39
C LEU A 137 -0.74 -3.68 5.95
N CYS A 138 -0.12 -3.39 4.79
CA CYS A 138 -0.10 -2.06 4.22
C CYS A 138 -1.52 -1.56 3.86
N GLU A 139 -2.36 -2.41 3.27
CA GLU A 139 -3.76 -2.10 2.95
C GLU A 139 -4.59 -1.85 4.22
N ALA A 140 -4.46 -2.72 5.22
CA ALA A 140 -5.11 -2.57 6.52
C ALA A 140 -4.71 -1.26 7.19
N LEU A 141 -3.41 -0.95 7.24
CA LEU A 141 -2.89 0.28 7.81
C LEU A 141 -3.37 1.52 7.03
N HIS A 142 -3.44 1.44 5.70
CA HIS A 142 -3.98 2.53 4.88
C HIS A 142 -5.46 2.79 5.20
N ASN A 143 -6.26 1.73 5.31
CA ASN A 143 -7.68 1.80 5.64
C ASN A 143 -7.89 2.36 7.06
N GLU A 144 -7.11 1.89 8.02
CA GLU A 144 -7.08 2.39 9.40
C GLU A 144 -6.78 3.89 9.42
N LYS A 145 -5.72 4.34 8.74
CA LYS A 145 -5.38 5.76 8.64
C LYS A 145 -6.49 6.57 7.98
N LYS A 146 -7.19 6.02 6.99
CA LYS A 146 -8.35 6.65 6.37
C LYS A 146 -9.51 6.79 7.37
N CYS A 147 -9.68 5.86 8.30
CA CYS A 147 -10.67 5.96 9.37
C CYS A 147 -10.37 7.10 10.37
N TYR A 148 -9.10 7.32 10.70
CA TYR A 148 -8.66 8.38 11.62
C TYR A 148 -8.64 9.79 11.02
N LYS A 149 -8.62 9.90 9.69
CA LYS A 149 -8.80 11.18 8.99
C LYS A 149 -10.26 11.61 9.10
N ARG A 150 -10.62 12.29 10.20
CA ARG A 150 -11.86 13.08 10.25
C ARG A 150 -11.80 14.11 9.13
N GLY A 151 -12.93 14.31 8.43
CA GLY A 151 -13.01 15.36 7.42
C GLY A 151 -12.68 16.71 8.04
N LYS A 152 -11.79 17.49 7.41
CA LYS A 152 -11.57 18.89 7.78
C LYS A 152 -12.88 19.64 7.59
N ALA A 153 -13.26 20.47 8.55
CA ALA A 153 -14.43 21.32 8.41
C ALA A 153 -14.20 22.25 7.22
N LEU A 154 -15.23 22.43 6.39
CA LEU A 154 -15.19 23.40 5.30
C LEU A 154 -14.98 24.81 5.88
N LEU A 155 -14.03 25.55 5.31
CA LEU A 155 -13.76 26.95 5.68
C LEU A 155 -14.81 27.88 5.08
N LEU A 156 -16.03 27.78 5.61
CA LEU A 156 -17.14 28.66 5.26
C LEU A 156 -17.00 29.97 6.03
N GLU A 157 -16.74 31.06 5.32
CA GLU A 157 -16.65 32.41 5.91
C GLU A 157 -18.01 33.08 5.93
N LEU A 158 -18.37 33.64 7.08
CA LEU A 158 -19.59 34.42 7.22
C LEU A 158 -19.50 35.70 6.37
N PRO A 159 -20.58 36.11 5.71
CA PRO A 159 -20.66 37.44 5.08
C PRO A 159 -20.45 38.56 6.10
N GLU A 160 -19.85 39.67 5.68
CA GLU A 160 -19.56 40.83 6.56
C GLU A 160 -20.84 41.45 7.16
N ASP A 161 -21.96 41.46 6.41
CA ASP A 161 -23.24 42.04 6.82
C ASP A 161 -24.17 41.05 7.56
N TYR A 162 -23.60 40.08 8.27
CA TYR A 162 -24.39 38.99 8.85
C TYR A 162 -25.08 39.36 10.18
N ASN A 163 -26.40 39.59 10.10
CA ASN A 163 -27.25 39.95 11.25
C ASN A 163 -27.90 38.73 11.93
N SER A 164 -27.13 37.67 12.23
CA SER A 164 -27.52 36.49 13.05
C SER A 164 -28.66 35.57 12.55
N GLY A 165 -29.09 35.66 11.27
CA GLY A 165 -30.10 34.76 10.67
C GLY A 165 -29.55 33.44 10.07
N ALA A 166 -30.37 32.54 9.54
CA ALA A 166 -29.83 31.33 8.90
C ALA A 166 -29.05 31.66 7.61
N ILE A 167 -27.83 31.11 7.44
CA ILE A 167 -27.02 31.30 6.21
C ILE A 167 -27.31 30.16 5.23
N PHE A 168 -27.77 30.53 4.02
CA PHE A 168 -27.85 29.59 2.91
C PHE A 168 -26.53 29.50 2.15
N TRP A 169 -25.96 28.30 2.10
CA TRP A 169 -24.72 28.01 1.36
C TRP A 169 -25.03 27.48 -0.04
N SER A 170 -24.99 28.36 -1.03
CA SER A 170 -25.07 27.95 -2.44
C SER A 170 -23.85 27.11 -2.86
N PRO A 171 -23.98 26.23 -3.87
CA PRO A 171 -22.86 25.42 -4.38
C PRO A 171 -21.59 26.21 -4.72
N SER A 172 -21.74 27.42 -5.29
CA SER A 172 -20.60 28.30 -5.59
C SER A 172 -19.83 28.75 -4.34
N LYS A 173 -20.51 29.02 -3.22
CA LYS A 173 -19.86 29.37 -1.95
C LYS A 173 -19.13 28.18 -1.34
N VAL A 174 -19.69 26.97 -1.45
CA VAL A 174 -19.03 25.74 -1.01
C VAL A 174 -17.77 25.48 -1.84
N GLN A 175 -17.83 25.71 -3.16
CA GLN A 175 -16.66 25.58 -4.03
C GLN A 175 -15.54 26.55 -3.62
N LYS A 176 -15.86 27.82 -3.36
CA LYS A 176 -14.87 28.80 -2.85
C LYS A 176 -14.23 28.35 -1.54
N ALA A 177 -14.99 27.75 -0.62
CA ALA A 177 -14.45 27.20 0.61
C ALA A 177 -13.51 26.00 0.37
N HIS A 178 -13.79 25.17 -0.63
CA HIS A 178 -12.88 24.11 -1.06
C HIS A 178 -11.59 24.69 -1.65
N ASP A 179 -11.68 25.66 -2.56
CA ASP A 179 -10.51 26.26 -3.22
C ASP A 179 -9.56 26.88 -2.18
N ARG A 180 -10.10 27.59 -1.19
CA ARG A 180 -9.33 28.13 -0.05
C ARG A 180 -8.65 27.05 0.79
N GLN A 181 -9.32 25.92 1.01
CA GLN A 181 -8.71 24.80 1.74
C GLN A 181 -7.54 24.21 0.95
N ILE A 182 -7.66 24.13 -0.38
CA ILE A 182 -6.59 23.65 -1.26
C ILE A 182 -5.39 24.59 -1.18
N GLU A 183 -5.62 25.91 -1.22
CA GLU A 183 -4.57 26.92 -1.08
C GLU A 183 -3.82 26.77 0.25
N LYS A 184 -4.54 26.73 1.38
CA LYS A 184 -3.91 26.55 2.70
C LYS A 184 -3.14 25.23 2.82
N ASP A 185 -3.70 24.13 2.30
CA ASP A 185 -3.03 22.83 2.32
C ASP A 185 -1.77 22.83 1.43
N ALA A 186 -1.74 23.64 0.36
CA ALA A 186 -0.55 23.81 -0.48
C ALA A 186 0.53 24.65 0.23
N GLU A 187 0.13 25.74 0.90
CA GLU A 187 1.01 26.57 1.72
C GLU A 187 1.64 25.76 2.87
N GLU A 188 0.83 24.99 3.60
CA GLU A 188 1.32 24.12 4.69
C GLU A 188 2.37 23.11 4.19
N LYS A 189 2.15 22.51 3.00
CA LYS A 189 3.11 21.59 2.39
C LYS A 189 4.40 22.29 1.98
N ALA A 190 4.32 23.48 1.37
CA ALA A 190 5.49 24.25 0.99
C ALA A 190 6.35 24.61 2.21
N VAL A 191 5.72 25.04 3.31
CA VAL A 191 6.41 25.31 4.58
C VAL A 191 7.06 24.06 5.15
N GLN A 192 6.40 22.90 5.05
CA GLN A 192 6.97 21.65 5.56
C GLN A 192 8.19 21.21 4.73
N LEU A 193 8.12 21.31 3.40
CA LEU A 193 9.26 21.04 2.52
C LEU A 193 10.44 21.95 2.84
N GLN A 194 10.20 23.24 3.03
CA GLN A 194 11.25 24.20 3.38
C GLN A 194 11.92 23.83 4.72
N LYS A 195 11.15 23.43 5.74
CA LYS A 195 11.70 22.99 7.03
C LYS A 195 12.57 21.73 6.91
N ASP A 196 12.16 20.79 6.06
CA ASP A 196 12.89 19.55 5.81
C ASP A 196 14.19 19.81 5.03
N GLU A 197 14.18 20.76 4.09
CA GLU A 197 15.38 21.24 3.40
C GLU A 197 16.33 21.93 4.39
N ASP A 198 15.81 22.83 5.23
CA ASP A 198 16.58 23.52 6.27
C ASP A 198 17.17 22.54 7.30
N SER A 199 16.49 21.44 7.64
CA SER A 199 17.05 20.42 8.53
C SER A 199 18.21 19.68 7.88
N LYS A 200 18.08 19.29 6.61
CA LYS A 200 19.15 18.63 5.85
C LYS A 200 20.38 19.54 5.73
N TRP A 201 20.17 20.80 5.37
CA TRP A 201 21.25 21.79 5.28
C TRP A 201 21.98 21.96 6.62
N ARG A 202 21.24 21.98 7.74
CA ARG A 202 21.83 22.06 9.08
C ARG A 202 22.64 20.82 9.44
N GLU A 203 22.21 19.63 9.02
CA GLU A 203 22.96 18.38 9.21
C GLU A 203 24.25 18.38 8.40
N GLU A 204 24.19 18.76 7.12
CA GLU A 204 25.35 18.88 6.24
C GLU A 204 26.37 19.88 6.79
N LEU A 205 25.92 21.04 7.26
CA LEU A 205 26.80 22.05 7.85
C LEU A 205 27.48 21.54 9.14
N LYS A 206 26.76 20.75 9.96
CA LYS A 206 27.34 20.13 11.15
C LYS A 206 28.42 19.10 10.77
N LEU A 207 28.17 18.27 9.76
CA LEU A 207 29.12 17.29 9.26
C LEU A 207 30.38 17.97 8.71
N GLN A 208 30.24 19.02 7.90
CA GLN A 208 31.38 19.78 7.37
C GLN A 208 32.20 20.41 8.50
N LYS A 209 31.55 21.00 9.51
CA LYS A 209 32.25 21.56 10.68
C LYS A 209 32.96 20.49 11.50
N ALA A 210 32.37 19.32 11.66
CA ALA A 210 33.00 18.19 12.35
C ALA A 210 34.25 17.71 11.62
N ALA A 211 34.17 17.54 10.29
CA ALA A 211 35.29 17.16 9.44
C ALA A 211 36.46 18.16 9.54
N LEU A 212 36.19 19.46 9.42
CA LEU A 212 37.21 20.51 9.58
C LEU A 212 37.86 20.50 10.97
N LEU A 213 37.09 20.16 12.01
CA LEU A 213 37.60 20.09 13.37
C LEU A 213 38.46 18.84 13.59
N GLU A 214 38.13 17.72 12.95
CA GLU A 214 38.94 16.51 12.93
C GLU A 214 40.25 16.71 12.17
N GLU A 215 40.22 17.33 10.99
CA GLU A 215 41.42 17.69 10.23
C GLU A 215 42.38 18.53 11.09
N ARG A 216 41.88 19.57 11.76
CA ARG A 216 42.68 20.39 12.68
C ARG A 216 43.24 19.58 13.86
N ARG A 217 42.53 18.56 14.34
CA ARG A 217 43.04 17.67 15.41
C ARG A 217 44.16 16.78 14.87
N CYS A 218 44.00 16.22 13.67
CA CYS A 218 45.00 15.42 12.99
C CYS A 218 46.27 16.23 12.71
N GLU A 219 46.16 17.45 12.19
CA GLU A 219 47.29 18.37 11.96
C GLU A 219 48.06 18.67 13.26
N ARG A 220 47.34 18.94 14.35
CA ARG A 220 47.96 19.17 15.67
C ARG A 220 48.68 17.94 16.20
N ALA A 221 48.12 16.75 15.99
CA ALA A 221 48.75 15.50 16.39
C ALA A 221 50.01 15.23 15.56
N ALA A 222 49.94 15.43 14.24
CA ALA A 222 51.09 15.30 13.34
C ALA A 222 52.22 16.27 13.72
N ALA A 223 51.92 17.55 13.94
CA ALA A 223 52.91 18.54 14.37
C ALA A 223 53.58 18.19 15.71
N LYS A 224 52.85 17.59 16.66
CA LYS A 224 53.43 17.11 17.92
C LYS A 224 54.37 15.93 17.71
N ILE A 225 54.02 15.00 16.82
CA ILE A 225 54.88 13.85 16.47
C ILE A 225 56.16 14.35 15.78
N GLU A 226 56.04 15.27 14.83
CA GLU A 226 57.20 15.88 14.15
C GLU A 226 58.12 16.62 15.13
N GLN A 227 57.56 17.37 16.08
CA GLN A 227 58.34 18.02 17.13
C GLN A 227 59.04 17.02 18.05
N ALA A 228 58.37 15.95 18.44
CA ALA A 228 58.99 14.89 19.25
C ALA A 228 60.15 14.21 18.50
N GLN A 229 59.94 13.85 17.23
CA GLN A 229 60.96 13.27 16.36
C GLN A 229 62.16 14.21 16.16
N ALA A 230 61.92 15.51 15.97
CA ALA A 230 62.98 16.51 15.86
C ALA A 230 63.76 16.67 17.17
N CYS A 231 63.09 16.60 18.32
CA CYS A 231 63.74 16.60 19.64
C CYS A 231 64.59 15.33 19.84
N GLU A 232 64.08 14.15 19.46
CA GLU A 232 64.81 12.89 19.53
C GLU A 232 66.05 12.90 18.63
N GLN A 233 65.93 13.37 17.38
CA GLN A 233 67.06 13.50 16.46
C GLN A 233 68.12 14.48 16.99
N LYS A 234 67.72 15.64 17.54
CA LYS A 234 68.64 16.57 18.18
C LYS A 234 69.33 15.97 19.40
N ALA A 235 68.62 15.17 20.20
CA ALA A 235 69.18 14.47 21.35
C ALA A 235 70.22 13.42 20.93
N LEU A 236 69.95 12.66 19.86
CA LEU A 236 70.89 11.70 19.29
C LEU A 236 72.14 12.40 18.73
N GLN A 237 71.97 13.48 17.96
CA GLN A 237 73.10 14.28 17.45
C GLN A 237 73.96 14.87 18.57
N ALA A 238 73.35 15.32 19.68
CA ALA A 238 74.09 15.81 20.84
C ALA A 238 74.87 14.69 21.56
N GLN A 239 74.32 13.47 21.61
CA GLN A 239 75.02 12.31 22.17
C GLN A 239 76.17 11.84 21.28
N GLU A 240 76.04 11.93 19.96
CA GLU A 240 77.12 11.64 19.01
C GLU A 240 78.25 12.67 19.08
N LEU A 241 77.92 13.97 19.20
CA LEU A 241 78.90 15.05 19.40
C LEU A 241 79.65 14.97 20.74
N TRP A 242 79.08 14.34 21.77
CA TRP A 242 79.73 14.11 23.06
C TRP A 242 80.64 12.88 23.10
N LYS A 243 80.57 12.01 22.09
CA LYS A 243 81.36 10.78 21.99
C LYS A 243 82.52 10.88 21.00
N ALA A 244 82.63 11.97 20.23
CA ALA A 244 83.74 12.30 19.34
C ALA A 244 84.74 13.24 20.04
#